data_AF-A0A7C1M7W4-F1
#
_entry.id   AF-A0A7C1M7W4-F1
#
_cell.length_a   1.000
_cell.length_b   1.000
_cell.length_c   1.000
_cell.angle_alpha   90.00
_cell.angle_beta   90.00
_cell.angle_gamma   90.00
#
_symmetry.space_group_name_H-M   'P 1'
#
loop_
_entity.id
_entity.type
_entity.pdbx_description
1 polymer ?
#
loop_
_entity_poly.entity_id
_entity_poly.type
_entity_poly.pdbx_seq_one_letter_code
_entity_poly.pdbx_strand_id
1 'polypeptide(L)'
;MKNKICPNCGVILDNGLVICPLCKSSPGKDHNEKSEVYPSDILKLSEKKSRIYTWELSAIIAFSANLICIIVDMVILKGLSWSLYAVTAITGLWLFITSFAFFLKRPAMLGISLAITTLVMLIIFDLLSPPVVWFFGIGLPISLSFWILFAIFLFILRRIKTKGFNVLAIVFVELSALCIVIDIFIDMVLKENINIDWSAITAATLVPVAGVLFFIHYRMKRGKDLGSFFHV
;
A
#
# COMPACT_ATOMS: atom_id res chain seq x y z
N MET A 1 15.81 47.33 -41.70
CA MET A 1 16.86 46.84 -40.79
C MET A 1 16.21 45.88 -39.80
N LYS A 2 16.59 44.60 -39.78
CA LYS A 2 15.96 43.60 -38.89
C LYS A 2 16.68 43.61 -37.54
N ASN A 3 16.01 44.12 -36.50
CA ASN A 3 16.53 44.02 -35.14
C ASN A 3 16.53 42.55 -34.70
N LYS A 4 17.64 42.08 -34.12
CA LYS A 4 17.78 40.69 -33.64
C LYS A 4 17.28 40.61 -32.20
N ILE A 5 16.44 39.62 -31.89
CA ILE A 5 15.99 39.35 -30.53
C ILE A 5 16.91 38.30 -29.91
N CYS A 6 17.34 38.50 -28.65
CA CYS A 6 18.15 37.50 -27.95
C CYS A 6 17.28 36.30 -27.54
N PRO A 7 17.65 35.05 -27.91
CA PRO A 7 16.85 33.87 -27.60
C PRO A 7 16.84 33.50 -26.10
N ASN A 8 17.80 34.01 -25.32
CA ASN A 8 17.93 33.66 -23.90
C ASN A 8 17.19 34.63 -22.97
N CYS A 9 17.08 35.91 -23.33
CA CYS A 9 16.47 36.94 -22.48
C CYS A 9 15.34 37.74 -23.15
N GLY A 10 15.06 37.51 -24.44
CA GLY A 10 13.95 38.15 -25.16
C GLY A 10 14.13 39.64 -25.47
N VAL A 11 15.29 40.22 -25.18
CA VAL A 11 15.58 41.65 -25.41
C VAL A 11 15.94 41.90 -26.88
N ILE A 12 15.44 43.01 -27.44
CA ILE A 12 15.76 43.48 -28.78
C ILE A 12 17.17 44.09 -28.75
N LEU A 13 18.09 43.49 -29.51
CA LEU A 13 19.47 43.95 -29.60
C LEU A 13 19.60 45.02 -30.69
N ASP A 14 20.36 46.06 -30.37
CA ASP A 14 20.68 47.14 -31.29
C ASP A 14 21.67 46.68 -32.37
N ASN A 15 21.63 47.34 -33.53
CA ASN A 15 22.38 46.91 -34.71
C ASN A 15 23.89 47.07 -34.48
N GLY A 16 24.63 45.95 -34.43
CA GLY A 16 26.10 45.91 -34.26
C GLY A 16 26.58 45.15 -33.02
N LEU A 17 25.69 44.76 -32.11
CA LEU A 17 26.06 44.01 -30.91
C LEU A 17 26.20 42.50 -31.17
N VAL A 18 27.42 41.98 -31.01
CA VAL A 18 27.76 40.54 -31.20
C VAL A 18 27.41 39.70 -29.97
N ILE A 19 27.27 40.33 -28.80
CA ILE A 19 27.03 39.68 -27.49
C ILE A 19 25.98 40.47 -26.72
N CYS A 20 25.01 39.80 -26.10
CA CYS A 20 24.01 40.46 -25.26
C CYS A 20 24.65 40.95 -23.95
N PRO A 21 24.55 42.23 -23.58
CA PRO A 21 25.18 42.76 -22.36
C PRO A 21 24.55 42.23 -21.07
N LEU A 22 23.27 41.82 -21.10
CA LEU A 22 22.54 41.34 -19.93
C LEU A 22 22.89 39.89 -19.56
N CYS A 23 22.82 38.98 -20.54
CA CYS A 23 22.99 37.55 -20.29
C CYS A 23 24.30 36.98 -20.87
N LYS A 24 25.13 37.83 -21.50
CA LYS A 24 26.42 37.49 -22.12
C LYS A 24 26.37 36.39 -23.19
N SER A 25 25.17 35.99 -23.64
CA SER A 25 25.01 34.99 -24.71
C SER A 25 25.06 35.65 -26.08
N SER A 26 25.78 35.04 -27.02
CA SER A 26 25.84 35.48 -28.42
C SER A 26 24.61 34.99 -29.20
N PRO A 27 23.92 35.87 -29.95
CA PRO A 27 22.78 35.49 -30.78
C PRO A 27 23.27 34.76 -32.04
N GLY A 28 23.52 33.46 -31.91
CA GLY A 28 24.02 32.64 -33.01
C GLY A 28 24.46 31.22 -32.64
N LYS A 29 24.39 30.82 -31.37
CA LYS A 29 24.52 29.40 -31.00
C LYS A 29 23.13 28.81 -30.81
N ASP A 30 22.76 27.91 -31.74
CA ASP A 30 21.70 26.93 -31.52
C ASP A 30 21.99 26.21 -30.21
N HIS A 31 21.27 26.60 -29.17
CA HIS A 31 21.15 25.77 -27.98
C HIS A 31 20.11 24.70 -28.30
N ASN A 32 20.58 23.63 -28.96
CA ASN A 32 19.92 22.35 -28.92
C ASN A 32 19.62 21.98 -27.46
N GLU A 33 18.34 21.65 -27.22
CA GLU A 33 17.82 20.95 -26.03
C GLU A 33 18.13 21.59 -24.67
N LYS A 34 17.52 22.74 -24.38
CA LYS A 34 17.06 22.95 -23.00
C LYS A 34 15.78 22.14 -22.83
N SER A 35 15.91 20.93 -22.29
CA SER A 35 14.77 20.18 -21.77
C SER A 35 14.06 21.08 -20.75
N GLU A 36 12.84 21.51 -21.06
CA GLU A 36 12.00 22.24 -20.12
C GLU A 36 11.70 21.29 -18.96
N VAL A 37 12.42 21.44 -17.85
CA VAL A 37 12.20 20.67 -16.63
C VAL A 37 10.90 21.16 -16.00
N TYR A 38 9.81 20.41 -16.18
CA TYR A 38 8.53 20.75 -15.59
C TYR A 38 8.56 20.51 -14.06
N PRO A 39 7.89 21.35 -13.25
CA PRO A 39 7.78 21.15 -11.81
C PRO A 39 7.26 19.76 -11.42
N SER A 40 6.39 19.16 -12.24
CA SER A 40 5.88 17.80 -12.07
C SER A 40 6.96 16.72 -12.11
N ASP A 41 8.03 16.92 -12.87
CA ASP A 41 9.11 15.95 -12.98
C ASP A 41 10.07 16.06 -11.78
N ILE A 42 10.28 17.27 -11.27
CA ILE A 42 11.01 17.49 -10.00
C ILE A 42 10.27 16.84 -8.83
N LEU A 43 8.94 16.98 -8.76
CA LEU A 43 8.09 16.35 -7.76
C LEU A 43 8.18 14.81 -7.81
N LYS A 44 8.02 14.20 -8.99
CA LYS A 44 8.12 12.73 -9.17
C LYS A 44 9.52 12.19 -8.84
N LEU A 45 10.57 12.94 -9.18
CA LEU A 45 11.95 12.59 -8.82
C LEU A 45 12.15 12.66 -7.31
N SER A 46 11.61 13.69 -6.65
CA SER A 46 11.63 13.84 -5.19
C SER A 46 10.90 12.68 -4.49
N GLU A 47 9.71 12.31 -4.94
CA GLU A 47 8.94 11.19 -4.37
C GLU A 47 9.66 9.84 -4.54
N LYS A 48 10.20 9.56 -5.75
CA LYS A 48 10.95 8.33 -6.02
C LYS A 48 12.22 8.26 -5.16
N LYS A 49 12.94 9.37 -5.04
CA LYS A 49 14.17 9.47 -4.26
C LYS A 49 13.88 9.32 -2.76
N SER A 50 12.83 9.99 -2.24
CA SER A 50 12.37 9.84 -0.86
C SER A 50 12.02 8.38 -0.54
N ARG A 51 11.32 7.69 -1.44
CA ARG A 51 10.92 6.29 -1.26
C ARG A 51 12.12 5.34 -1.20
N ILE A 52 13.12 5.54 -2.05
CA ILE A 52 14.35 4.72 -2.04
C ILE A 52 15.13 4.97 -0.74
N TYR A 53 15.28 6.24 -0.32
CA TYR A 53 15.94 6.55 0.95
C TYR A 53 15.22 5.95 2.16
N THR A 54 13.88 6.00 2.20
CA THR A 54 13.13 5.36 3.30
C THR A 54 13.34 3.85 3.32
N TRP A 55 13.46 3.22 2.14
CA TRP A 55 13.73 1.79 2.04
C TRP A 55 15.15 1.44 2.50
N GLU A 56 16.16 2.18 2.06
CA GLU A 56 17.56 2.01 2.49
C GLU A 56 17.72 2.17 3.99
N LEU A 57 17.14 3.24 4.56
CA LEU A 57 17.17 3.47 6.00
C LEU A 57 16.46 2.35 6.77
N SER A 58 15.30 1.90 6.28
CA SER A 58 14.58 0.78 6.90
C SER A 58 15.39 -0.52 6.86
N ALA A 59 16.19 -0.75 5.80
CA ALA A 59 17.04 -1.91 5.68
C ALA A 59 18.18 -1.90 6.71
N ILE A 60 18.83 -0.74 6.89
CA ILE A 60 19.90 -0.56 7.89
C ILE A 60 19.35 -0.77 9.31
N ILE A 61 18.18 -0.20 9.61
CA ILE A 61 17.52 -0.35 10.92
C ILE A 61 17.11 -1.81 11.15
N ALA A 62 16.48 -2.46 10.17
CA ALA A 62 16.08 -3.86 10.30
C ALA A 62 17.28 -4.79 10.48
N PHE A 63 18.35 -4.59 9.71
CA PHE A 63 19.57 -5.39 9.81
C PHE A 63 20.25 -5.23 11.18
N SER A 64 20.40 -3.99 11.65
CA SER A 64 20.98 -3.74 12.97
C SER A 64 20.12 -4.32 14.11
N ALA A 65 18.79 -4.18 14.05
CA ALA A 65 17.87 -4.76 15.02
C ALA A 65 17.98 -6.30 15.06
N ASN A 66 18.00 -6.96 13.89
CA ASN A 66 18.20 -8.41 13.78
C ASN A 66 19.51 -8.86 14.44
N LEU A 67 20.61 -8.17 14.11
CA LEU A 67 21.94 -8.47 14.65
C LEU A 67 21.96 -8.34 16.18
N ILE A 68 21.36 -7.27 16.71
CA ILE A 68 21.25 -7.06 18.17
C ILE A 68 20.45 -8.20 18.81
N CYS A 69 19.28 -8.56 18.26
CA CYS A 69 18.47 -9.64 18.82
C CYS A 69 19.24 -10.98 18.88
N ILE A 70 19.95 -11.33 17.81
CA ILE A 70 20.75 -12.57 17.76
C ILE A 70 21.88 -12.53 18.79
N ILE A 71 22.65 -11.43 18.85
CA ILE A 71 23.77 -11.31 19.78
C ILE A 71 23.27 -11.39 21.23
N VAL A 72 22.18 -10.70 21.57
CA VAL A 72 21.64 -10.68 22.93
C VAL A 72 21.16 -12.08 23.35
N ASP A 73 20.45 -12.80 22.48
CA ASP A 73 19.97 -14.16 22.79
C ASP A 73 21.15 -15.12 22.97
N MET A 74 22.15 -15.04 22.08
CA MET A 74 23.34 -15.88 22.17
C MET A 74 24.17 -15.59 23.43
N VAL A 75 24.25 -14.34 23.89
CA VAL A 75 25.00 -13.96 25.09
C VAL A 75 24.25 -14.33 26.38
N ILE A 76 22.94 -14.08 26.44
CA ILE A 76 22.15 -14.26 27.67
C ILE A 76 21.73 -15.73 27.84
N LEU A 77 21.17 -16.34 26.79
CA LEU A 77 20.55 -17.66 26.85
C LEU A 77 21.42 -18.77 26.25
N LYS A 78 22.60 -18.42 25.69
CA LYS A 78 23.53 -19.37 25.04
C LYS A 78 22.88 -20.21 23.94
N GLY A 79 21.84 -19.68 23.31
CA GLY A 79 21.06 -20.35 22.27
C GLY A 79 20.35 -19.37 21.34
N LEU A 80 19.53 -19.91 20.44
CA LEU A 80 18.70 -19.16 19.49
C LEU A 80 17.24 -19.55 19.72
N SER A 81 16.57 -18.86 20.62
CA SER A 81 15.20 -19.15 21.04
C SER A 81 14.27 -18.00 20.64
N TRP A 82 14.22 -16.92 21.42
CA TRP A 82 13.36 -15.78 21.16
C TRP A 82 13.87 -14.90 20.01
N SER A 83 15.19 -14.88 19.75
CA SER A 83 15.73 -14.06 18.67
C SER A 83 15.23 -14.50 17.31
N LEU A 84 14.94 -15.78 17.11
CA LEU A 84 14.43 -16.29 15.83
C LEU A 84 13.03 -15.75 15.51
N TYR A 85 12.17 -15.62 16.52
CA TYR A 85 10.86 -14.98 16.37
C TYR A 85 11.00 -13.50 16.04
N ALA A 86 11.87 -12.79 16.78
CA ALA A 86 12.16 -11.39 16.52
C ALA A 86 12.70 -11.18 15.11
N VAL A 87 13.65 -12.01 14.68
CA VAL A 87 14.28 -11.92 13.36
C VAL A 87 13.28 -12.17 12.25
N THR A 88 12.43 -13.17 12.41
CA THR A 88 11.36 -13.49 11.45
C THR A 88 10.38 -12.32 11.32
N ALA A 89 9.95 -11.71 12.43
CA ALA A 89 9.03 -10.58 12.43
C ALA A 89 9.65 -9.32 11.81
N ILE A 90 10.89 -8.96 12.20
CA ILE A 90 11.60 -7.78 11.67
C ILE A 90 11.86 -7.94 10.17
N THR A 91 12.31 -9.12 9.74
CA THR A 91 12.55 -9.42 8.33
C THR A 91 11.24 -9.38 7.52
N GLY A 92 10.15 -9.96 8.05
CA GLY A 92 8.83 -9.89 7.43
C GLY A 92 8.33 -8.45 7.27
N LEU A 93 8.50 -7.61 8.28
CA LEU A 93 8.15 -6.19 8.22
C LEU A 93 8.98 -5.45 7.15
N TRP A 94 10.28 -5.70 7.09
CA TRP A 94 11.14 -5.10 6.06
C TRP A 94 10.75 -5.56 4.65
N LEU A 95 10.35 -6.82 4.48
CA LEU A 95 9.81 -7.32 3.21
C LEU A 95 8.52 -6.60 2.83
N PHE A 96 7.60 -6.33 3.78
CA PHE A 96 6.42 -5.51 3.49
C PHE A 96 6.80 -4.11 3.01
N ILE A 97 7.72 -3.42 3.69
CA ILE A 97 8.20 -2.10 3.27
C ILE A 97 8.80 -2.17 1.86
N THR A 98 9.58 -3.22 1.57
CA THR A 98 10.15 -3.49 0.25
C THR A 98 9.05 -3.68 -0.80
N SER A 99 8.03 -4.51 -0.53
CA SER A 99 6.89 -4.71 -1.44
C SER A 99 6.19 -3.40 -1.75
N PHE A 100 5.92 -2.56 -0.74
CA PHE A 100 5.34 -1.24 -0.95
C PHE A 100 6.27 -0.35 -1.77
N ALA A 101 7.58 -0.30 -1.47
CA ALA A 101 8.56 0.53 -2.15
C ALA A 101 8.71 0.20 -3.65
N PHE A 102 8.62 -1.06 -4.05
CA PHE A 102 8.81 -1.46 -5.45
C PHE A 102 7.50 -1.71 -6.21
N PHE A 103 6.45 -2.25 -5.58
CA PHE A 103 5.26 -2.71 -6.27
C PHE A 103 4.02 -1.82 -6.15
N LEU A 104 4.10 -0.63 -5.53
CA LEU A 104 2.92 0.25 -5.35
C LEU A 104 2.17 0.57 -6.66
N LYS A 105 2.88 0.70 -7.78
CA LYS A 105 2.27 0.97 -9.09
C LYS A 105 1.64 -0.27 -9.75
N ARG A 106 1.87 -1.47 -9.20
CA ARG A 106 1.41 -2.76 -9.73
C ARG A 106 0.61 -3.49 -8.63
N PRO A 107 -0.67 -3.15 -8.44
CA PRO A 107 -1.45 -3.61 -7.27
C PRO A 107 -1.59 -5.13 -7.18
N ALA A 108 -1.63 -5.83 -8.32
CA ALA A 108 -1.65 -7.30 -8.33
C ALA A 108 -0.34 -7.90 -7.81
N MET A 109 0.81 -7.40 -8.27
CA MET A 109 2.13 -7.85 -7.78
C MET A 109 2.34 -7.50 -6.31
N LEU A 110 1.86 -6.33 -5.89
CA LEU A 110 1.90 -5.92 -4.48
C LEU A 110 1.11 -6.91 -3.61
N GLY A 111 -0.15 -7.20 -3.96
CA GLY A 111 -0.98 -8.13 -3.21
C GLY A 111 -0.37 -9.53 -3.11
N ILE A 112 0.13 -10.07 -4.24
CA ILE A 112 0.80 -11.38 -4.26
C ILE A 112 2.06 -11.38 -3.39
N SER A 113 2.89 -10.34 -3.49
CA SER A 113 4.13 -10.23 -2.70
C SER A 113 3.84 -10.17 -1.20
N LEU A 114 2.84 -9.38 -0.79
CA LEU A 114 2.42 -9.32 0.60
C LEU A 114 1.85 -10.67 1.07
N ALA A 115 1.06 -11.35 0.23
CA ALA A 115 0.50 -12.66 0.54
C ALA A 115 1.55 -13.75 0.77
N ILE A 116 2.51 -13.85 -0.15
CA ILE A 116 3.63 -14.77 -0.02
C ILE A 116 4.43 -14.45 1.24
N THR A 117 4.73 -13.17 1.49
CA THR A 117 5.47 -12.76 2.69
C THR A 117 4.72 -13.15 3.97
N THR A 118 3.40 -12.94 4.04
CA THR A 118 2.59 -13.37 5.19
C THR A 118 2.64 -14.89 5.38
N LEU A 119 2.44 -15.68 4.33
CA LEU A 119 2.42 -17.13 4.43
C LEU A 119 3.78 -17.70 4.83
N VAL A 120 4.87 -17.19 4.24
CA VAL A 120 6.24 -17.56 4.60
C VAL A 120 6.55 -17.22 6.06
N MET A 121 6.14 -16.04 6.52
CA MET A 121 6.33 -15.65 7.92
C MET A 121 5.58 -16.58 8.88
N LEU A 122 4.32 -16.92 8.56
CA LEU A 122 3.50 -17.80 9.38
C LEU A 122 4.04 -19.24 9.46
N ILE A 123 4.49 -19.82 8.34
CA ILE A 123 5.09 -21.16 8.38
C ILE A 123 6.42 -21.17 9.13
N ILE A 124 7.24 -20.10 9.02
CA ILE A 124 8.47 -19.99 9.80
C ILE A 124 8.14 -19.96 11.30
N PHE A 125 7.14 -19.19 11.73
CA PHE A 125 6.75 -19.20 13.15
C PHE A 125 6.34 -20.57 13.66
N ASP A 126 5.61 -21.35 12.85
CA ASP A 126 5.21 -22.71 13.22
C ASP A 126 6.40 -23.68 13.23
N LEU A 127 7.36 -23.52 12.30
CA LEU A 127 8.61 -24.29 12.28
C LEU A 127 9.51 -24.02 13.49
N LEU A 128 9.43 -22.81 14.07
CA LEU A 128 10.15 -22.46 15.30
C LEU A 128 9.51 -23.07 16.56
N SER A 129 8.27 -23.58 16.47
CA SER A 129 7.55 -24.28 17.54
C SER A 129 6.99 -25.63 17.07
N PRO A 130 7.84 -26.65 16.81
CA PRO A 130 7.35 -27.98 16.44
C PRO A 130 6.40 -28.55 17.50
N PRO A 131 5.33 -29.27 17.11
CA PRO A 131 5.00 -29.73 15.76
C PRO A 131 4.27 -28.68 14.88
N VAL A 132 4.44 -28.79 13.56
CA VAL A 132 3.87 -27.89 12.53
C VAL A 132 2.38 -28.18 12.29
N VAL A 133 1.54 -27.91 13.29
CA VAL A 133 0.09 -28.13 13.23
C VAL A 133 -0.68 -26.83 13.07
N TRP A 134 -0.16 -25.74 13.64
CA TRP A 134 -0.86 -24.47 13.69
C TRP A 134 -0.89 -23.81 12.33
N PHE A 135 0.15 -23.90 11.50
CA PHE A 135 0.11 -23.30 10.18
C PHE A 135 -0.97 -23.92 9.30
N PHE A 136 -1.08 -25.25 9.25
CA PHE A 136 -2.01 -25.93 8.35
C PHE A 136 -3.47 -25.86 8.82
N GLY A 137 -3.74 -25.93 10.12
CA GLY A 137 -5.11 -25.83 10.65
C GLY A 137 -5.59 -24.38 10.86
N ILE A 138 -4.67 -23.56 11.36
CA ILE A 138 -4.72 -22.14 11.72
C ILE A 138 -4.44 -21.11 10.61
N GLY A 139 -3.15 -20.87 10.43
CA GLY A 139 -2.60 -19.71 9.74
C GLY A 139 -2.86 -19.71 8.23
N LEU A 140 -2.72 -20.85 7.57
CA LEU A 140 -2.94 -21.00 6.13
C LEU A 140 -4.38 -20.70 5.73
N PRO A 141 -5.42 -21.37 6.28
CA PRO A 141 -6.80 -21.13 5.85
C PRO A 141 -7.29 -19.71 6.18
N ILE A 142 -6.91 -19.14 7.34
CA ILE A 142 -7.29 -17.77 7.70
C ILE A 142 -6.59 -16.75 6.81
N SER A 143 -5.27 -16.89 6.61
CA SER A 143 -4.50 -15.96 5.76
C SER A 143 -4.96 -16.02 4.31
N LEU A 144 -5.21 -17.22 3.77
CA LEU A 144 -5.70 -17.39 2.41
C LEU A 144 -7.08 -16.76 2.24
N SER A 145 -7.99 -16.98 3.20
CA SER A 145 -9.31 -16.34 3.22
C SER A 145 -9.23 -14.81 3.24
N PHE A 146 -8.33 -14.24 4.06
CA PHE A 146 -8.09 -12.80 4.06
C PHE A 146 -7.65 -12.29 2.69
N TRP A 147 -6.69 -12.95 2.04
CA TRP A 147 -6.19 -12.53 0.72
C TRP A 147 -7.23 -12.70 -0.39
N ILE A 148 -8.07 -13.72 -0.32
CA ILE A 148 -9.19 -13.92 -1.25
C ILE A 148 -10.22 -12.80 -1.07
N LEU A 149 -10.65 -12.52 0.16
CA LEU A 149 -11.59 -11.43 0.45
C LEU A 149 -11.01 -10.08 0.02
N PHE A 150 -9.74 -9.81 0.31
CA PHE A 150 -9.09 -8.58 -0.14
C PHE A 150 -8.99 -8.47 -1.67
N ALA A 151 -8.79 -9.58 -2.39
CA ALA A 151 -8.81 -9.58 -3.85
C ALA A 151 -10.22 -9.29 -4.39
N ILE A 152 -11.27 -9.86 -3.76
CA ILE A 152 -12.68 -9.59 -4.06
C ILE A 152 -12.99 -8.11 -3.82
N PHE A 153 -12.56 -7.54 -2.69
CA PHE A 153 -12.70 -6.13 -2.38
C PHE A 153 -12.16 -5.23 -3.47
N LEU A 154 -10.89 -5.47 -3.86
CA LEU A 154 -10.23 -4.69 -4.90
C LEU A 154 -10.93 -4.85 -6.26
N PHE A 155 -11.42 -6.05 -6.57
CA PHE A 155 -12.19 -6.30 -7.78
C PHE A 155 -13.50 -5.51 -7.78
N ILE A 156 -14.26 -5.54 -6.68
CA ILE A 156 -15.51 -4.78 -6.52
C ILE A 156 -15.23 -3.27 -6.62
N LEU A 157 -14.20 -2.76 -5.94
CA LEU A 157 -13.81 -1.36 -5.98
C LEU A 157 -13.47 -0.85 -7.39
N ARG A 158 -12.95 -1.71 -8.27
CA ARG A 158 -12.69 -1.37 -9.68
C ARG A 158 -13.97 -1.28 -10.51
N ARG A 159 -15.04 -1.97 -10.11
CA ARG A 159 -16.31 -2.04 -10.85
C ARG A 159 -17.33 -1.00 -10.37
N ILE A 160 -17.18 -0.48 -9.15
CA ILE A 160 -18.06 0.54 -8.60
C ILE A 160 -17.80 1.90 -9.26
N LYS A 161 -18.84 2.47 -9.87
CA LYS A 161 -18.81 3.80 -10.51
C LYS A 161 -18.70 4.96 -9.52
N THR A 162 -19.36 4.84 -8.36
CA THR A 162 -19.43 5.90 -7.34
C THR A 162 -18.99 5.34 -5.99
N LYS A 163 -17.85 5.82 -5.49
CA LYS A 163 -17.32 5.46 -4.17
C LYS A 163 -17.91 6.39 -3.11
N GLY A 164 -18.37 5.83 -2.01
CA GLY A 164 -18.94 6.55 -0.87
C GLY A 164 -19.23 5.57 0.26
N PHE A 165 -20.36 5.71 0.95
CA PHE A 165 -20.77 4.79 2.03
C PHE A 165 -20.90 3.32 1.61
N ASN A 166 -21.08 3.03 0.32
CA ASN A 166 -21.04 1.67 -0.20
C ASN A 166 -19.69 0.97 0.00
N VAL A 167 -18.57 1.70 -0.02
CA VAL A 167 -17.24 1.12 0.22
C VAL A 167 -17.14 0.63 1.67
N LEU A 168 -17.60 1.45 2.62
CA LEU A 168 -17.62 1.08 4.03
C LEU A 168 -18.55 -0.11 4.30
N ALA A 169 -19.71 -0.14 3.63
CA ALA A 169 -20.63 -1.27 3.71
C ALA A 169 -19.99 -2.59 3.26
N ILE A 170 -19.25 -2.58 2.15
CA ILE A 170 -18.52 -3.76 1.66
C ILE A 170 -17.47 -4.22 2.66
N VAL A 171 -16.69 -3.29 3.22
CA VAL A 171 -15.69 -3.60 4.26
C VAL A 171 -16.33 -4.28 5.47
N PHE A 172 -17.50 -3.80 5.94
CA PHE A 172 -18.20 -4.42 7.06
C PHE A 172 -18.71 -5.83 6.75
N VAL A 173 -19.21 -6.07 5.53
CA VAL A 173 -19.61 -7.42 5.10
C VAL A 173 -18.39 -8.35 5.04
N GLU A 174 -17.28 -7.91 4.47
CA GLU A 174 -16.06 -8.73 4.39
C GLU A 174 -15.43 -9.00 5.75
N LEU A 175 -15.40 -8.01 6.65
CA LEU A 175 -14.93 -8.21 8.02
C LEU A 175 -15.79 -9.23 8.77
N SER A 176 -17.11 -9.16 8.61
CA SER A 176 -18.02 -10.16 9.19
C SER A 176 -17.73 -11.55 8.63
N ALA A 177 -17.56 -11.68 7.31
CA ALA A 177 -17.23 -12.96 6.68
C ALA A 177 -15.88 -13.50 7.18
N LEU A 178 -14.86 -12.65 7.30
CA LEU A 178 -13.55 -13.03 7.83
C LEU A 178 -13.64 -13.50 9.29
N CYS A 179 -14.44 -12.84 10.14
CA CYS A 179 -14.64 -13.26 11.53
C CYS A 179 -15.27 -14.65 11.62
N ILE A 180 -16.26 -14.96 10.77
CA ILE A 180 -16.88 -16.30 10.70
C ILE A 180 -15.84 -17.35 10.30
N VAL A 181 -15.02 -17.06 9.28
CA VAL A 181 -13.93 -17.95 8.87
C VAL A 181 -12.97 -18.21 10.03
N ILE A 182 -12.54 -17.15 10.72
CA ILE A 182 -11.63 -17.26 11.88
C ILE A 182 -12.23 -18.18 12.94
N ASP A 183 -13.50 -17.98 13.31
CA ASP A 183 -14.21 -18.77 14.33
C ASP A 183 -14.25 -20.25 13.94
N ILE A 184 -14.63 -20.55 12.69
CA ILE A 184 -14.71 -21.93 12.17
C ILE A 184 -13.35 -22.63 12.27
N PHE A 185 -12.28 -22.02 11.77
CA PHE A 185 -10.96 -22.67 11.75
C PHE A 185 -10.34 -22.79 13.14
N ILE A 186 -10.59 -21.84 14.03
CA ILE A 186 -10.18 -21.93 15.44
C ILE A 186 -10.92 -23.09 16.13
N ASP A 187 -12.24 -23.17 15.98
CA ASP A 187 -13.05 -24.20 16.64
C ASP A 187 -12.76 -25.60 16.11
N MET A 188 -12.51 -25.75 14.81
CA MET A 188 -12.09 -27.01 14.22
C MET A 188 -10.79 -27.55 14.83
N VAL A 189 -9.86 -26.66 15.22
CA VAL A 189 -8.56 -27.06 15.79
C VAL A 189 -8.63 -27.20 17.32
N LEU A 190 -9.42 -26.37 18.01
CA LEU A 190 -9.44 -26.33 19.48
C LEU A 190 -10.56 -27.14 20.13
N LYS A 191 -11.74 -27.26 19.50
CA LYS A 191 -12.95 -27.77 20.15
C LYS A 191 -13.55 -29.02 19.50
N GLU A 192 -13.05 -29.43 18.32
CA GLU A 192 -13.56 -30.53 17.47
C GLU A 192 -15.04 -30.39 17.04
N ASN A 193 -15.73 -29.34 17.49
CA ASN A 193 -17.10 -29.02 17.14
C ASN A 193 -17.20 -27.53 16.77
N ILE A 194 -17.95 -27.22 15.71
CA ILE A 194 -18.04 -25.88 15.15
C ILE A 194 -19.16 -25.13 15.87
N ASN A 195 -18.81 -24.17 16.73
CA ASN A 195 -19.76 -23.29 17.38
C ASN A 195 -19.51 -21.83 16.94
N ILE A 196 -20.52 -21.24 16.28
CA ILE A 196 -20.44 -19.86 15.80
C ILE A 196 -20.88 -18.94 16.94
N ASP A 197 -19.96 -18.61 17.84
CA ASP A 197 -20.24 -17.86 19.07
C ASP A 197 -20.01 -16.35 18.86
N TRP A 198 -18.74 -15.93 18.85
CA TRP A 198 -18.39 -14.51 18.81
C TRP A 198 -18.51 -13.92 17.39
N SER A 199 -18.29 -14.76 16.36
CA SER A 199 -18.49 -14.34 14.98
C SER A 199 -19.95 -14.07 14.63
N ALA A 200 -20.90 -14.76 15.28
CA ALA A 200 -22.33 -14.49 15.11
C ALA A 200 -22.72 -13.10 15.64
N ILE A 201 -22.19 -12.71 16.81
CA ILE A 201 -22.45 -11.40 17.42
C ILE A 201 -21.88 -10.28 16.54
N THR A 202 -20.66 -10.46 16.03
CA THR A 202 -20.04 -9.49 15.10
C THR A 202 -20.78 -9.43 13.76
N ALA A 203 -21.27 -10.55 13.24
CA ALA A 203 -22.11 -10.55 12.03
C ALA A 203 -23.45 -9.85 12.25
N ALA A 204 -24.12 -10.12 13.37
CA ALA A 204 -25.39 -9.51 13.74
C ALA A 204 -25.30 -7.99 13.93
N THR A 205 -24.11 -7.44 14.17
CA THR A 205 -23.88 -5.99 14.29
C THR A 205 -23.41 -5.36 12.98
N LEU A 206 -22.43 -5.95 12.30
CA LEU A 206 -21.84 -5.38 11.10
C LEU A 206 -22.77 -5.46 9.88
N VAL A 207 -23.51 -6.55 9.72
CA VAL A 207 -24.36 -6.75 8.52
C VAL A 207 -25.52 -5.76 8.48
N PRO A 208 -26.29 -5.50 9.56
CA PRO A 208 -27.33 -4.48 9.54
C PRO A 208 -26.78 -3.07 9.28
N VAL A 209 -25.65 -2.72 9.89
CA VAL A 209 -24.99 -1.43 9.67
C VAL A 209 -24.56 -1.28 8.21
N ALA A 210 -23.99 -2.33 7.61
CA ALA A 210 -23.68 -2.35 6.18
C ALA A 210 -24.94 -2.14 5.31
N GLY A 211 -26.06 -2.77 5.67
CA GLY A 211 -27.35 -2.58 5.01
C GLY A 211 -27.83 -1.13 5.02
N VAL A 212 -27.75 -0.46 6.18
CA VAL A 212 -28.09 0.97 6.30
C VAL A 212 -27.16 1.84 5.44
N LEU A 213 -25.86 1.56 5.44
CA LEU A 213 -24.89 2.29 4.61
C LEU A 213 -25.14 2.12 3.12
N PHE A 214 -25.50 0.91 2.66
CA PHE A 214 -25.92 0.67 1.28
C PHE A 214 -27.19 1.45 0.94
N PHE A 215 -28.18 1.44 1.83
CA PHE A 215 -29.43 2.18 1.65
C PHE A 215 -29.20 3.69 1.53
N ILE A 216 -28.40 4.26 2.43
CA ILE A 216 -28.03 5.68 2.40
C ILE A 216 -27.31 6.04 1.10
N HIS A 217 -26.33 5.22 0.68
CA HIS A 217 -25.62 5.44 -0.57
C HIS A 217 -26.57 5.42 -1.78
N TYR A 218 -27.47 4.45 -1.84
CA TYR A 218 -28.45 4.32 -2.92
C TYR A 218 -29.41 5.53 -2.95
N ARG A 219 -29.93 5.95 -1.80
CA ARG A 219 -30.84 7.10 -1.68
C ARG A 219 -30.17 8.40 -2.13
N MET A 220 -28.94 8.68 -1.69
CA MET A 220 -28.22 9.89 -2.09
C MET A 220 -27.88 9.93 -3.58
N LYS A 221 -27.68 8.77 -4.22
CA LYS A 221 -27.49 8.69 -5.67
C LYS A 221 -28.77 9.09 -6.42
N ARG A 222 -29.93 8.71 -5.91
CA ARG A 222 -31.24 9.04 -6.51
C ARG A 222 -31.66 10.49 -6.26
N GLY A 223 -31.21 11.09 -5.16
CA GLY A 223 -31.49 12.50 -4.82
C GLY A 223 -30.69 13.55 -5.60
N LYS A 224 -29.78 13.16 -6.51
CA LYS A 224 -29.03 14.11 -7.35
C LYS A 224 -29.81 14.66 -8.56
N ASP A 225 -31.06 14.24 -8.75
CA ASP A 225 -32.00 14.81 -9.73
C ASP A 225 -32.77 16.06 -9.21
N LEU A 226 -32.22 16.78 -8.24
CA LEU A 226 -32.80 18.06 -7.77
C LEU A 226 -32.70 19.20 -8.79
N GLY A 227 -32.02 18.98 -9.93
CA GLY A 227 -31.98 19.93 -11.04
C GLY A 227 -33.31 20.11 -11.77
N SER A 228 -34.31 19.24 -11.56
CA SER A 228 -35.65 19.43 -12.13
C SER A 228 -36.57 20.29 -11.25
N PHE A 229 -36.14 20.69 -10.05
CA PHE A 229 -36.93 21.51 -9.13
C PHE A 229 -36.58 23.00 -9.19
N PHE A 230 -35.51 23.38 -9.90
CA PHE A 230 -35.17 24.78 -10.15
C PHE A 230 -35.28 25.07 -11.64
N HIS A 231 -36.53 25.20 -12.11
CA HIS A 231 -36.82 26.08 -13.23
C HIS A 231 -36.89 27.52 -12.69
N VAL A 232 -35.75 28.21 -12.72
CA VAL A 232 -35.67 29.68 -12.68
C VAL A 232 -34.74 30.10 -13.81
#